data_AF-A0A940B3K6-F1
#
_entry.id   AF-A0A940B3K6-F1
#
_cell.length_a   1.000
_cell.length_b   1.000
_cell.length_c   1.000
_cell.angle_alpha   90.00
_cell.angle_beta   90.00
_cell.angle_gamma   90.00
#
_symmetry.space_group_name_H-M   'P 1'
#
loop_
_entity.id
_entity.type
_entity.pdbx_description
1 polymer ?
#
loop_
_entity_poly.entity_id
_entity_poly.type
_entity_poly.pdbx_seq_one_letter_code
_entity_poly.pdbx_strand_id
1 'polypeptide(L)'
;MKINANVSFLIEDSAFSGVLKIADKVCLDIERVTGKAPAKIKDLSEAKGSVVVFGTVGRSPALDKLAADGKILLDSVKAKNEVYSFTAEPDMLIIAGSDKRGTIYGLFHISELLGVSPLVDWADVLPEHKDEIELTEKDNLISPEPSVKFRGFFINDEWPAFGNWATKRFGGFNAKMYEHVFELLLRMKGNYLWPAMWASRFSDDGPELANAKLADELGVIMGASHHEPCCRAGEEYRYLRGEGSIYGDAWNFRTNPEGITKFWEDGLKRNGKFENVITVGMRGEADTAIMKNATLKDNIDLLRDVLKTQNNLIKQHVNSDIQEVPRMLALYKEVEPYFYGDKKTKGLINSEELEGVTLMLCDDNHGNLRTLPTKKMRKHNGGYGMYYHFDYHGWPYSYEWFNTTHLAKIKEQMTTAYEFGIRELWIVNVGDIMTNEFPLNFFLDLAYDYKKYLNLEYTAEKYTAEWVAFNFPSVSDEQK
;
A
#
# COMPACT_ATOMS: atom_id res chain seq x y z
N MET A 1 -25.72 -13.59 -14.84
CA MET A 1 -24.69 -14.66 -14.78
C MET A 1 -24.85 -15.49 -13.53
N LYS A 2 -24.69 -16.82 -13.61
CA LYS A 2 -24.58 -17.68 -12.44
C LYS A 2 -23.12 -18.02 -12.17
N ILE A 3 -22.63 -17.74 -10.96
CA ILE A 3 -21.36 -18.25 -10.45
C ILE A 3 -21.68 -19.52 -9.66
N ASN A 4 -21.31 -20.66 -10.23
CA ASN A 4 -21.49 -21.98 -9.65
C ASN A 4 -20.33 -22.90 -10.04
N ALA A 5 -20.47 -24.18 -9.73
CA ALA A 5 -19.48 -25.23 -9.98
C ALA A 5 -19.05 -25.42 -11.47
N ASN A 6 -19.71 -24.76 -12.43
CA ASN A 6 -19.42 -24.83 -13.86
C ASN A 6 -18.86 -23.52 -14.43
N VAL A 7 -18.62 -22.50 -13.60
CA VAL A 7 -18.02 -21.24 -14.05
C VAL A 7 -16.59 -21.47 -14.56
N SER A 8 -16.22 -20.75 -15.61
CA SER A 8 -14.87 -20.79 -16.17
C SER A 8 -14.21 -19.41 -16.15
N PHE A 9 -12.89 -19.34 -16.06
CA PHE A 9 -12.10 -18.12 -16.15
C PHE A 9 -11.30 -18.12 -17.46
N LEU A 10 -11.43 -17.08 -18.26
CA LEU A 10 -10.62 -16.89 -19.47
C LEU A 10 -9.22 -16.40 -19.08
N ILE A 11 -8.19 -17.19 -19.38
CA ILE A 11 -6.79 -16.89 -19.03
C ILE A 11 -5.99 -16.47 -20.27
N GLU A 12 -5.78 -15.17 -20.44
CA GLU A 12 -4.98 -14.64 -21.55
C GLU A 12 -3.49 -14.51 -21.19
N ASP A 13 -2.61 -14.94 -22.10
CA ASP A 13 -1.15 -14.85 -21.90
C ASP A 13 -0.64 -13.39 -21.93
N SER A 14 -1.43 -12.45 -22.44
CA SER A 14 -1.11 -11.01 -22.46
C SER A 14 -1.32 -10.32 -21.10
N ALA A 15 -2.06 -10.95 -20.18
CA ALA A 15 -2.36 -10.43 -18.86
C ALA A 15 -1.08 -10.23 -18.03
N PHE A 16 -1.11 -9.30 -17.07
CA PHE A 16 -0.04 -9.21 -16.08
C PHE A 16 0.03 -10.48 -15.25
N SER A 17 1.23 -11.00 -14.99
CA SER A 17 1.39 -12.23 -14.20
C SER A 17 0.82 -12.10 -12.78
N GLY A 18 0.93 -10.92 -12.15
CA GLY A 18 0.27 -10.64 -10.88
C GLY A 18 -1.25 -10.73 -10.93
N VAL A 19 -1.88 -10.27 -12.02
CA VAL A 19 -3.34 -10.40 -12.21
C VAL A 19 -3.72 -11.88 -12.32
N LEU A 20 -2.93 -12.70 -13.02
CA LEU A 20 -3.17 -14.16 -13.09
C LEU A 20 -3.04 -14.83 -11.72
N LYS A 21 -2.05 -14.43 -10.91
CA LYS A 21 -1.92 -14.91 -9.52
C LYS A 21 -3.12 -14.55 -8.66
N ILE A 22 -3.67 -13.34 -8.80
CA ILE A 22 -4.89 -12.94 -8.09
C ILE A 22 -6.10 -13.71 -8.61
N ALA A 23 -6.23 -13.92 -9.92
CA ALA A 23 -7.31 -14.74 -10.49
C ALA A 23 -7.30 -16.16 -9.91
N ASP A 24 -6.11 -16.74 -9.68
CA ASP A 24 -5.97 -18.04 -9.02
C ASP A 24 -6.46 -18.02 -7.57
N LYS A 25 -6.18 -16.96 -6.81
CA LYS A 25 -6.72 -16.77 -5.44
C LYS A 25 -8.24 -16.63 -5.45
N VAL A 26 -8.82 -15.92 -6.42
CA VAL A 26 -10.29 -15.82 -6.58
C VAL A 26 -10.91 -17.15 -7.00
N CYS A 27 -10.23 -17.95 -7.83
CA CYS A 27 -10.69 -19.31 -8.14
C CYS A 27 -10.75 -20.19 -6.88
N LEU A 28 -9.75 -20.09 -5.99
CA LEU A 28 -9.76 -20.77 -4.70
C LEU A 28 -10.89 -20.25 -3.79
N ASP A 29 -11.19 -18.96 -3.82
CA ASP A 29 -12.31 -18.39 -3.08
C ASP A 29 -13.65 -18.96 -3.57
N ILE A 30 -13.84 -19.10 -4.90
CA ILE A 30 -15.02 -19.76 -5.46
C ILE A 30 -15.08 -21.23 -5.05
N GLU A 31 -13.93 -21.92 -5.00
CA GLU A 31 -13.87 -23.30 -4.50
C GLU A 31 -14.28 -23.41 -3.03
N ARG A 32 -13.81 -22.49 -2.16
CA ARG A 32 -14.20 -22.43 -0.74
C ARG A 32 -15.70 -22.22 -0.55
N VAL A 33 -16.34 -21.45 -1.43
CA VAL A 33 -17.78 -21.13 -1.35
C VAL A 33 -18.66 -22.21 -1.98
N THR A 34 -18.25 -22.76 -3.13
CA THR A 34 -19.11 -23.66 -3.93
C THR A 34 -18.72 -25.13 -3.83
N GLY A 35 -17.58 -25.44 -3.21
CA GLY A 35 -16.99 -26.77 -3.13
C GLY A 35 -16.29 -27.24 -4.41
N LYS A 36 -16.18 -26.41 -5.46
CA LYS A 36 -15.51 -26.77 -6.71
C LYS A 36 -14.76 -25.61 -7.34
N ALA A 37 -13.50 -25.85 -7.70
CA ALA A 37 -12.70 -24.88 -8.42
C ALA A 37 -13.25 -24.59 -9.83
N PRO A 38 -13.30 -23.31 -10.25
CA PRO A 38 -13.58 -22.93 -11.63
C PRO A 38 -12.62 -23.57 -12.63
N ALA A 39 -13.11 -23.86 -13.84
CA ALA A 39 -12.23 -24.26 -14.93
C ALA A 39 -11.45 -23.04 -15.46
N LYS A 40 -10.20 -23.23 -15.86
CA LYS A 40 -9.40 -22.21 -16.54
C LYS A 40 -9.35 -22.55 -18.03
N ILE A 41 -9.82 -21.64 -18.88
CA ILE A 41 -9.93 -21.83 -20.32
C ILE A 41 -9.05 -20.82 -21.06
N LYS A 42 -8.63 -21.18 -22.29
CA LYS A 42 -7.78 -20.31 -23.13
C LYS A 42 -8.55 -19.62 -24.24
N ASP A 43 -9.73 -20.14 -24.59
CA ASP A 43 -10.61 -19.57 -25.60
C ASP A 43 -12.06 -19.59 -25.11
N LEU A 44 -12.83 -18.54 -25.44
CA LEU A 44 -14.24 -18.43 -25.04
C LEU A 44 -15.11 -19.59 -25.55
N SER A 45 -14.75 -20.21 -26.67
CA SER A 45 -15.46 -21.38 -27.22
C SER A 45 -15.33 -22.64 -26.36
N GLU A 46 -14.37 -22.68 -25.42
CA GLU A 46 -14.20 -23.79 -24.46
C GLU A 46 -15.18 -23.69 -23.28
N ALA A 47 -15.87 -22.55 -23.12
CA ALA A 47 -16.81 -22.34 -22.03
C ALA A 47 -18.02 -23.29 -22.14
N LYS A 48 -18.28 -24.06 -21.07
CA LYS A 48 -19.42 -25.00 -20.97
C LYS A 48 -20.61 -24.44 -20.19
N GLY A 49 -20.52 -23.18 -19.76
CA GLY A 49 -21.46 -22.49 -18.91
C GLY A 49 -21.03 -21.02 -18.81
N SER A 50 -21.34 -20.37 -17.69
CA SER A 50 -20.97 -18.98 -17.50
C SER A 50 -19.44 -18.77 -17.45
N VAL A 51 -18.95 -17.66 -17.98
CA VAL A 51 -17.51 -17.35 -18.07
C VAL A 51 -17.18 -15.99 -17.45
N VAL A 52 -16.09 -15.94 -16.67
CA VAL A 52 -15.46 -14.70 -16.20
C VAL A 52 -14.39 -14.31 -17.21
N VAL A 53 -14.58 -13.14 -17.83
CA VAL A 53 -13.61 -12.48 -18.70
C VAL A 53 -13.03 -11.31 -17.93
N PHE A 54 -11.76 -11.41 -17.55
CA PHE A 54 -11.08 -10.35 -16.83
C PHE A 54 -9.85 -9.89 -17.60
N GLY A 55 -9.49 -8.62 -17.46
CA GLY A 55 -8.29 -8.10 -18.10
C GLY A 55 -7.97 -6.66 -17.69
N THR A 56 -6.80 -6.21 -18.12
CA THR A 56 -6.39 -4.82 -18.02
C THR A 56 -6.52 -4.18 -19.39
N VAL A 57 -7.10 -2.97 -19.47
CA VAL A 57 -7.26 -2.23 -20.72
C VAL A 57 -5.91 -2.07 -21.42
N GLY A 58 -5.87 -2.37 -22.73
CA GLY A 58 -4.64 -2.37 -23.54
C GLY A 58 -3.78 -3.63 -23.40
N ARG A 59 -4.21 -4.64 -22.63
CA ARG A 59 -3.51 -5.92 -22.46
C ARG A 59 -4.43 -7.15 -22.53
N SER A 60 -5.64 -7.00 -23.08
CA SER A 60 -6.63 -8.07 -23.19
C SER A 60 -7.33 -8.04 -24.55
N PRO A 61 -6.90 -8.90 -25.49
CA PRO A 61 -7.58 -9.06 -26.78
C PRO A 61 -9.08 -9.38 -26.64
N ALA A 62 -9.47 -10.15 -25.61
CA ALA A 62 -10.86 -10.43 -25.33
C ALA A 62 -11.66 -9.17 -24.97
N LEU A 63 -11.15 -8.31 -24.10
CA LEU A 63 -11.79 -7.03 -23.77
C LEU A 63 -11.86 -6.10 -25.00
N ASP A 64 -10.80 -6.03 -25.80
CA ASP A 64 -10.78 -5.21 -27.02
C ASP A 64 -11.85 -5.67 -28.02
N LYS A 65 -12.03 -6.99 -28.17
CA LYS A 65 -13.07 -7.57 -29.02
C LYS A 65 -14.47 -7.28 -28.47
N LEU A 66 -14.70 -7.49 -27.17
CA LEU A 66 -15.98 -7.19 -26.53
C LEU A 66 -16.36 -5.70 -26.65
N ALA A 67 -15.38 -4.81 -26.58
CA ALA A 67 -15.57 -3.38 -26.79
C ALA A 67 -15.91 -3.07 -28.26
N ALA A 68 -15.20 -3.67 -29.22
CA ALA A 68 -15.47 -3.51 -30.65
C ALA A 68 -16.87 -4.02 -31.05
N ASP A 69 -17.33 -5.09 -30.38
CA ASP A 69 -18.69 -5.64 -30.54
C ASP A 69 -19.76 -4.81 -29.81
N GLY A 70 -19.39 -3.72 -29.13
CA GLY A 70 -20.30 -2.81 -28.42
C GLY A 70 -20.88 -3.36 -27.11
N LYS A 71 -20.30 -4.44 -26.57
CA LYS A 71 -20.78 -5.08 -25.33
C LYS A 71 -20.31 -4.39 -24.05
N ILE A 72 -19.18 -3.68 -24.10
CA ILE A 72 -18.62 -2.93 -22.98
C ILE A 72 -18.07 -1.58 -23.42
N LEU A 73 -18.06 -0.61 -22.50
CA LEU A 73 -17.52 0.73 -22.72
C LEU A 73 -16.22 0.92 -21.92
N LEU A 74 -15.07 0.62 -22.55
CA LEU A 74 -13.76 0.72 -21.90
C LEU A 74 -13.35 2.17 -21.56
N ASP A 75 -13.90 3.16 -22.28
CA ASP A 75 -13.63 4.58 -22.01
C ASP A 75 -14.09 5.01 -20.60
N SER A 76 -14.99 4.25 -19.97
CA SER A 76 -15.43 4.49 -18.60
C SER A 76 -14.35 4.26 -17.55
N VAL A 77 -13.31 3.47 -17.86
CA VAL A 77 -12.19 3.16 -16.95
C VAL A 77 -10.84 3.63 -17.48
N LYS A 78 -10.70 3.80 -18.80
CA LYS A 78 -9.44 4.15 -19.45
C LYS A 78 -8.82 5.42 -18.87
N ALA A 79 -7.50 5.38 -18.65
CA ALA A 79 -6.69 6.47 -18.11
C ALA A 79 -7.09 6.97 -16.70
N LYS A 80 -7.89 6.19 -15.97
CA LYS A 80 -8.16 6.41 -14.54
C LYS A 80 -7.21 5.59 -13.67
N ASN A 81 -6.98 6.04 -12.45
CA ASN A 81 -6.10 5.36 -11.50
C ASN A 81 -6.86 4.29 -10.70
N GLU A 82 -6.49 3.03 -10.89
CA GLU A 82 -6.97 1.86 -10.13
C GLU A 82 -8.50 1.66 -10.16
N VAL A 83 -9.11 1.95 -11.30
CA VAL A 83 -10.54 1.79 -11.53
C VAL A 83 -10.83 0.48 -12.23
N TYR A 84 -11.98 -0.12 -11.97
CA TYR A 84 -12.50 -1.23 -12.77
C TYR A 84 -13.98 -1.05 -13.10
N SER A 85 -14.39 -1.62 -14.22
CA SER A 85 -15.79 -1.88 -14.54
C SER A 85 -16.10 -3.34 -14.26
N PHE A 86 -17.25 -3.58 -13.67
CA PHE A 86 -17.79 -4.89 -13.37
C PHE A 86 -19.14 -4.99 -14.06
N THR A 87 -19.29 -5.94 -15.00
CA THR A 87 -20.50 -6.03 -15.84
C THR A 87 -20.95 -7.48 -15.97
N ALA A 88 -22.08 -7.79 -15.35
CA ALA A 88 -22.77 -9.07 -15.40
C ALA A 88 -23.77 -9.10 -16.56
N GLU A 89 -23.56 -10.04 -17.46
CA GLU A 89 -24.44 -10.44 -18.56
C GLU A 89 -25.05 -11.81 -18.24
N PRO A 90 -26.04 -12.33 -19.01
CA PRO A 90 -26.68 -13.62 -18.72
C PRO A 90 -25.71 -14.79 -18.49
N ASP A 91 -24.63 -14.89 -19.28
CA ASP A 91 -23.64 -15.98 -19.21
C ASP A 91 -22.19 -15.50 -19.12
N MET A 92 -21.95 -14.22 -18.87
CA MET A 92 -20.61 -13.65 -18.83
C MET A 92 -20.50 -12.62 -17.73
N LEU A 93 -19.41 -12.64 -16.98
CA LEU A 93 -18.99 -11.51 -16.14
C LEU A 93 -17.75 -10.91 -16.78
N ILE A 94 -17.80 -9.61 -17.02
CA ILE A 94 -16.72 -8.85 -17.64
C ILE A 94 -16.11 -7.92 -16.61
N ILE A 95 -14.80 -8.05 -16.39
CA ILE A 95 -14.01 -7.21 -15.49
C ILE A 95 -12.92 -6.53 -16.30
N ALA A 96 -13.04 -5.21 -16.47
CA ALA A 96 -12.03 -4.41 -17.16
C ALA A 96 -11.41 -3.42 -16.17
N GLY A 97 -10.14 -3.66 -15.82
CA GLY A 97 -9.35 -2.73 -15.01
C GLY A 97 -8.64 -1.69 -15.86
N SER A 98 -8.56 -0.46 -15.36
CA SER A 98 -7.82 0.64 -16.00
C SER A 98 -6.30 0.38 -16.02
N ASP A 99 -5.80 -0.30 -14.99
CA ASP A 99 -4.42 -0.71 -14.79
C ASP A 99 -4.36 -2.06 -14.04
N LYS A 100 -3.14 -2.50 -13.70
CA LYS A 100 -2.89 -3.78 -13.00
C LYS A 100 -3.71 -3.89 -11.70
N ARG A 101 -3.71 -2.85 -10.86
CA ARG A 101 -4.38 -2.85 -9.55
C ARG A 101 -5.89 -2.71 -9.70
N GLY A 102 -6.37 -1.92 -10.66
CA GLY A 102 -7.79 -1.87 -11.02
C GLY A 102 -8.34 -3.27 -11.34
N THR A 103 -7.64 -4.05 -12.17
CA THR A 103 -8.06 -5.43 -12.48
C THR A 103 -8.04 -6.31 -11.24
N ILE A 104 -7.02 -6.20 -10.37
CA ILE A 104 -6.92 -6.95 -9.11
C ILE A 104 -8.09 -6.64 -8.18
N TYR A 105 -8.45 -5.37 -7.99
CA TYR A 105 -9.59 -5.00 -7.16
C TYR A 105 -10.92 -5.48 -7.75
N GLY A 106 -11.08 -5.43 -9.07
CA GLY A 106 -12.27 -5.98 -9.74
C GLY A 106 -12.39 -7.50 -9.57
N LEU A 107 -11.26 -8.23 -9.59
CA LEU A 107 -11.23 -9.67 -9.27
C LEU A 107 -11.64 -9.93 -7.82
N PHE A 108 -11.07 -9.20 -6.86
CA PHE A 108 -11.46 -9.35 -5.44
C PHE A 108 -12.89 -8.88 -5.15
N HIS A 109 -13.47 -8.03 -5.98
CA HIS A 109 -14.89 -7.70 -5.88
C HIS A 109 -15.80 -8.91 -6.15
N ILE A 110 -15.36 -9.89 -6.98
CA ILE A 110 -16.03 -11.19 -7.04
C ILE A 110 -16.04 -11.82 -5.65
N SER A 111 -14.87 -11.94 -5.00
CA SER A 111 -14.75 -12.54 -3.68
C SER A 111 -15.65 -11.83 -2.65
N GLU A 112 -15.73 -10.50 -2.68
CA GLU A 112 -16.64 -9.71 -1.83
C GLU A 112 -18.10 -10.10 -2.03
N LEU A 113 -18.58 -10.16 -3.28
CA LEU A 113 -19.96 -10.57 -3.60
C LEU A 113 -20.26 -12.02 -3.23
N LEU A 114 -19.23 -12.89 -3.22
CA LEU A 114 -19.35 -14.26 -2.73
C LEU A 114 -19.49 -14.34 -1.20
N GLY A 115 -19.16 -13.27 -0.46
CA GLY A 115 -19.11 -13.23 1.00
C GLY A 115 -17.76 -13.71 1.55
N VAL A 116 -16.69 -13.60 0.77
CA VAL A 116 -15.35 -14.00 1.16
C VAL A 116 -14.65 -12.81 1.82
N SER A 117 -14.27 -12.98 3.07
CA SER A 117 -13.61 -11.93 3.84
C SER A 117 -12.23 -11.56 3.26
N PRO A 118 -11.81 -10.28 3.32
CA PRO A 118 -10.41 -9.90 3.18
C PRO A 118 -9.46 -10.68 4.11
N LEU A 119 -9.98 -11.22 5.19
CA LEU A 119 -9.26 -11.99 6.21
C LEU A 119 -9.31 -13.51 5.99
N VAL A 120 -9.83 -13.98 4.84
CA VAL A 120 -9.98 -15.42 4.54
C VAL A 120 -8.67 -16.20 4.66
N ASP A 121 -7.55 -15.59 4.25
CA ASP A 121 -6.21 -16.17 4.35
C ASP A 121 -5.49 -15.76 5.64
N TRP A 122 -5.67 -14.50 6.07
CA TRP A 122 -4.92 -13.94 7.20
C TRP A 122 -5.39 -14.45 8.57
N ALA A 123 -6.69 -14.59 8.76
CA ALA A 123 -7.31 -14.94 10.04
C ALA A 123 -8.32 -16.10 9.93
N ASP A 124 -8.21 -16.90 8.87
CA ASP A 124 -9.06 -18.08 8.62
C ASP A 124 -10.58 -17.79 8.68
N VAL A 125 -11.00 -16.59 8.25
CA VAL A 125 -12.42 -16.22 8.18
C VAL A 125 -13.06 -16.88 6.96
N LEU A 126 -13.53 -18.11 7.14
CA LEU A 126 -14.08 -18.92 6.06
C LEU A 126 -15.48 -18.43 5.64
N PRO A 127 -15.77 -18.39 4.33
CA PRO A 127 -17.09 -18.01 3.83
C PRO A 127 -18.12 -19.12 4.05
N GLU A 128 -19.40 -18.77 4.02
CA GLU A 128 -20.49 -19.75 4.01
C GLU A 128 -20.57 -20.48 2.65
N HIS A 129 -20.94 -21.76 2.71
CA HIS A 129 -21.20 -22.54 1.49
C HIS A 129 -22.43 -22.02 0.76
N LYS A 130 -22.32 -21.86 -0.56
CA LYS A 130 -23.41 -21.51 -1.47
C LYS A 130 -23.28 -22.34 -2.74
N ASP A 131 -24.36 -23.03 -3.13
CA ASP A 131 -24.35 -23.85 -4.35
C ASP A 131 -24.23 -23.00 -5.63
N GLU A 132 -24.80 -21.79 -5.58
CA GLU A 132 -24.82 -20.85 -6.69
C GLU A 132 -25.01 -19.42 -6.17
N ILE A 133 -24.39 -18.46 -6.87
CA ILE A 133 -24.69 -17.03 -6.75
C ILE A 133 -25.12 -16.50 -8.11
N GLU A 134 -26.20 -15.71 -8.12
CA GLU A 134 -26.69 -15.05 -9.32
C GLU A 134 -26.27 -13.57 -9.31
N LEU A 135 -25.49 -13.18 -10.31
CA LEU A 135 -25.15 -11.79 -10.58
C LEU A 135 -26.07 -11.25 -11.68
N THR A 136 -26.59 -10.05 -11.45
CA THR A 136 -27.56 -9.36 -12.30
C THR A 136 -27.04 -7.98 -12.69
N GLU A 137 -27.79 -7.27 -13.55
CA GLU A 137 -27.46 -5.89 -13.91
C GLU A 137 -27.38 -4.94 -12.69
N LYS A 138 -27.98 -5.29 -11.55
CA LYS A 138 -27.90 -4.49 -10.32
C LYS A 138 -26.51 -4.51 -9.68
N ASP A 139 -25.73 -5.54 -9.99
CA ASP A 139 -24.36 -5.71 -9.51
C ASP A 139 -23.35 -5.01 -10.44
N ASN A 140 -23.82 -4.45 -11.56
CA ASN A 140 -22.97 -3.70 -12.47
C ASN A 140 -22.50 -2.41 -11.82
N LEU A 141 -21.19 -2.16 -11.87
CA LEU A 141 -20.61 -0.93 -11.36
C LEU A 141 -19.36 -0.52 -12.13
N ILE A 142 -19.05 0.78 -12.02
CA ILE A 142 -17.72 1.31 -12.29
C ILE A 142 -17.21 1.84 -10.97
N SER A 143 -16.08 1.32 -10.50
CA SER A 143 -15.51 1.73 -9.22
C SER A 143 -15.11 3.22 -9.27
N PRO A 144 -15.14 3.92 -8.12
CA PRO A 144 -14.52 5.24 -8.05
C PRO A 144 -13.00 5.11 -8.19
N GLU A 145 -12.33 6.20 -8.58
CA GLU A 145 -10.90 6.33 -8.31
C GLU A 145 -10.69 6.40 -6.78
N PRO A 146 -9.66 5.74 -6.23
CA PRO A 146 -9.38 5.82 -4.80
C PRO A 146 -9.21 7.26 -4.34
N SER A 147 -9.79 7.57 -3.19
CA SER A 147 -9.79 8.93 -2.62
C SER A 147 -8.39 9.37 -2.17
N VAL A 148 -7.56 8.41 -1.75
CA VAL A 148 -6.15 8.58 -1.44
C VAL A 148 -5.32 7.71 -2.38
N LYS A 149 -4.27 8.29 -2.99
CA LYS A 149 -3.52 7.63 -4.07
C LYS A 149 -2.65 6.47 -3.59
N PHE A 150 -1.87 6.65 -2.52
CA PHE A 150 -1.09 5.59 -1.88
C PHE A 150 -1.70 5.25 -0.52
N ARG A 151 -2.05 3.98 -0.30
CA ARG A 151 -2.85 3.53 0.86
C ARG A 151 -2.23 2.25 1.41
N GLY A 152 -1.84 2.26 2.67
CA GLY A 152 -1.02 1.18 3.18
C GLY A 152 -0.88 1.11 4.68
N PHE A 153 -0.02 0.18 5.09
CA PHE A 153 0.41 0.04 6.47
C PHE A 153 1.92 -0.21 6.57
N PHE A 154 2.45 -0.07 7.77
CA PHE A 154 3.83 -0.35 8.14
C PHE A 154 3.84 -1.48 9.16
N ILE A 155 4.56 -2.56 8.83
CA ILE A 155 4.90 -3.61 9.78
C ILE A 155 6.14 -3.13 10.54
N ASN A 156 5.97 -2.83 11.82
CA ASN A 156 6.99 -2.29 12.69
C ASN A 156 6.85 -2.91 14.07
N ASP A 157 7.76 -2.58 14.98
CA ASP A 157 7.68 -3.03 16.37
C ASP A 157 7.63 -4.58 16.44
N GLU A 158 8.21 -5.23 15.42
CA GLU A 158 7.86 -6.58 14.99
C GLU A 158 8.47 -7.71 15.84
N TRP A 159 9.22 -7.34 16.88
CA TRP A 159 9.82 -8.28 17.82
C TRP A 159 9.29 -8.04 19.24
N PRO A 160 8.83 -9.11 19.93
CA PRO A 160 9.06 -10.52 19.62
C PRO A 160 7.96 -11.23 18.81
N ALA A 161 6.82 -10.62 18.51
CA ALA A 161 5.66 -11.36 18.02
C ALA A 161 5.78 -11.75 16.54
N PHE A 162 5.74 -10.79 15.62
CA PHE A 162 5.73 -11.04 14.18
C PHE A 162 7.02 -11.72 13.70
N GLY A 163 8.17 -11.36 14.26
CA GLY A 163 9.46 -12.00 13.96
C GLY A 163 9.51 -13.48 14.34
N ASN A 164 9.03 -13.87 15.53
CA ASN A 164 8.94 -15.29 15.89
C ASN A 164 7.89 -16.03 15.05
N TRP A 165 6.75 -15.40 14.76
CA TRP A 165 5.72 -15.97 13.89
C TRP A 165 6.26 -16.23 12.48
N ALA A 166 6.89 -15.24 11.85
CA ALA A 166 7.45 -15.33 10.50
C ALA A 166 8.55 -16.40 10.44
N THR A 167 9.43 -16.43 11.45
CA THR A 167 10.49 -17.45 11.56
C THR A 167 9.90 -18.85 11.70
N LYS A 168 8.92 -19.05 12.58
CA LYS A 168 8.34 -20.37 12.84
C LYS A 168 7.52 -20.90 11.66
N ARG A 169 6.75 -20.03 10.97
CA ARG A 169 5.83 -20.43 9.90
C ARG A 169 6.51 -20.48 8.52
N PHE A 170 7.43 -19.56 8.25
CA PHE A 170 7.97 -19.36 6.90
C PHE A 170 9.50 -19.42 6.84
N GLY A 171 10.19 -19.50 7.98
CA GLY A 171 11.66 -19.45 8.04
C GLY A 171 12.23 -18.03 7.98
N GLY A 172 11.41 -16.98 8.16
CA GLY A 172 11.84 -15.59 8.24
C GLY A 172 11.01 -14.66 7.35
N PHE A 173 11.50 -13.42 7.15
CA PHE A 173 10.86 -12.36 6.38
C PHE A 173 11.08 -12.50 4.86
N ASN A 174 10.67 -13.64 4.31
CA ASN A 174 10.86 -13.98 2.89
C ASN A 174 9.55 -13.91 2.08
N ALA A 175 9.65 -14.17 0.78
CA ALA A 175 8.56 -13.94 -0.16
C ALA A 175 7.33 -14.82 0.13
N LYS A 176 7.51 -15.98 0.78
CA LYS A 176 6.39 -16.83 1.19
C LYS A 176 5.56 -16.16 2.29
N MET A 177 6.22 -15.52 3.25
CA MET A 177 5.52 -14.74 4.29
C MET A 177 4.86 -13.51 3.68
N TYR A 178 5.61 -12.75 2.87
CA TYR A 178 5.10 -11.52 2.27
C TYR A 178 3.96 -11.75 1.28
N GLU A 179 3.83 -12.92 0.66
CA GLU A 179 2.67 -13.24 -0.17
C GLU A 179 1.34 -13.08 0.60
N HIS A 180 1.29 -13.52 1.86
CA HIS A 180 0.12 -13.37 2.72
C HIS A 180 -0.15 -11.90 3.08
N VAL A 181 0.91 -11.13 3.37
CA VAL A 181 0.83 -9.69 3.65
C VAL A 181 0.32 -8.91 2.43
N PHE A 182 0.81 -9.24 1.24
CA PHE A 182 0.40 -8.59 -0.01
C PHE A 182 -1.05 -8.94 -0.36
N GLU A 183 -1.47 -10.19 -0.15
CA GLU A 183 -2.86 -10.59 -0.34
C GLU A 183 -3.79 -9.82 0.60
N LEU A 184 -3.47 -9.74 1.90
CA LEU A 184 -4.23 -8.97 2.87
C LEU A 184 -4.40 -7.51 2.44
N LEU A 185 -3.28 -6.86 2.08
CA LEU A 185 -3.27 -5.46 1.64
C LEU A 185 -4.17 -5.24 0.41
N LEU A 186 -4.04 -6.08 -0.62
CA LEU A 186 -4.79 -5.94 -1.87
C LEU A 186 -6.28 -6.26 -1.70
N ARG A 187 -6.65 -7.24 -0.87
CA ARG A 187 -8.05 -7.53 -0.53
C ARG A 187 -8.70 -6.35 0.19
N MET A 188 -7.95 -5.64 1.04
CA MET A 188 -8.40 -4.39 1.68
C MET A 188 -8.29 -3.16 0.76
N LYS A 189 -7.99 -3.33 -0.53
CA LYS A 189 -7.85 -2.26 -1.53
C LYS A 189 -6.73 -1.25 -1.23
N GLY A 190 -5.75 -1.66 -0.42
CA GLY A 190 -4.48 -0.96 -0.25
C GLY A 190 -3.50 -1.29 -1.37
N ASN A 191 -2.50 -0.43 -1.56
CA ASN A 191 -1.48 -0.57 -2.60
C ASN A 191 -0.05 -0.26 -2.14
N TYR A 192 0.15 0.18 -0.90
CA TYR A 192 1.43 0.67 -0.40
C TYR A 192 1.85 -0.09 0.87
N LEU A 193 3.14 -0.42 0.99
CA LEU A 193 3.65 -1.12 2.16
C LEU A 193 5.02 -0.59 2.59
N TRP A 194 5.21 -0.40 3.90
CA TRP A 194 6.53 -0.41 4.51
C TRP A 194 6.79 -1.77 5.16
N PRO A 195 7.85 -2.48 4.76
CA PRO A 195 8.16 -3.80 5.31
C PRO A 195 8.79 -3.71 6.70
N ALA A 196 8.73 -4.81 7.46
CA ALA A 196 9.53 -5.02 8.66
C ALA A 196 11.01 -4.67 8.43
N MET A 197 11.65 -4.01 9.40
CA MET A 197 12.97 -3.42 9.21
C MET A 197 13.88 -3.40 10.45
N TRP A 198 13.43 -3.78 11.65
CA TRP A 198 14.26 -3.77 12.87
C TRP A 198 15.43 -4.76 12.79
N ALA A 199 15.18 -5.94 12.23
CA ALA A 199 16.18 -7.00 12.09
C ALA A 199 16.11 -7.69 10.73
N SER A 200 15.52 -7.02 9.75
CA SER A 200 15.27 -7.53 8.40
C SER A 200 15.71 -6.53 7.33
N ARG A 201 16.01 -7.06 6.15
CA ARG A 201 16.36 -6.31 4.95
C ARG A 201 15.48 -6.83 3.84
N PHE A 202 14.34 -6.17 3.60
CA PHE A 202 13.32 -6.63 2.65
C PHE A 202 13.89 -7.06 1.29
N SER A 203 14.86 -6.31 0.75
CA SER A 203 15.47 -6.63 -0.55
C SER A 203 16.41 -7.85 -0.50
N ASP A 204 17.02 -8.17 0.65
CA ASP A 204 18.04 -9.22 0.77
C ASP A 204 17.48 -10.53 1.37
N ASP A 205 16.43 -10.46 2.18
CA ASP A 205 15.88 -11.60 2.93
C ASP A 205 14.94 -12.48 2.08
N GLY A 206 14.49 -11.97 0.94
CA GLY A 206 13.98 -12.78 -0.16
C GLY A 206 15.12 -13.09 -1.13
N PRO A 207 15.61 -14.35 -1.22
CA PRO A 207 16.73 -14.69 -2.09
C PRO A 207 16.54 -14.12 -3.51
N GLU A 208 17.60 -13.55 -4.08
CA GLU A 208 17.57 -12.93 -5.43
C GLU A 208 16.51 -11.81 -5.60
N LEU A 209 16.30 -10.98 -4.56
CA LEU A 209 15.26 -9.93 -4.54
C LEU A 209 13.83 -10.48 -4.63
N ALA A 210 13.58 -11.74 -4.24
CA ALA A 210 12.27 -12.38 -4.40
C ALA A 210 11.13 -11.58 -3.76
N ASN A 211 11.37 -10.95 -2.61
CA ASN A 211 10.40 -10.09 -1.93
C ASN A 211 9.99 -8.90 -2.83
N ALA A 212 10.98 -8.15 -3.34
CA ALA A 212 10.74 -6.98 -4.19
C ALA A 212 10.12 -7.36 -5.54
N LYS A 213 10.57 -8.48 -6.14
CA LYS A 213 9.99 -9.01 -7.38
C LYS A 213 8.52 -9.39 -7.21
N LEU A 214 8.18 -10.03 -6.09
CA LEU A 214 6.80 -10.42 -5.81
C LEU A 214 5.90 -9.20 -5.56
N ALA A 215 6.38 -8.20 -4.82
CA ALA A 215 5.66 -6.95 -4.61
C ALA A 215 5.34 -6.26 -5.95
N ASP A 216 6.36 -6.05 -6.79
CA ASP A 216 6.22 -5.44 -8.11
C ASP A 216 5.29 -6.25 -9.03
N GLU A 217 5.42 -7.58 -9.01
CA GLU A 217 4.57 -8.49 -9.78
C GLU A 217 3.08 -8.29 -9.41
N LEU A 218 2.77 -8.29 -8.11
CA LEU A 218 1.42 -8.11 -7.58
C LEU A 218 0.94 -6.64 -7.61
N GLY A 219 1.84 -5.70 -7.93
CA GLY A 219 1.53 -4.26 -7.94
C GLY A 219 1.45 -3.65 -6.54
N VAL A 220 2.09 -4.24 -5.54
CA VAL A 220 2.28 -3.61 -4.22
C VAL A 220 3.46 -2.64 -4.33
N ILE A 221 3.16 -1.36 -4.15
CA ILE A 221 4.11 -0.27 -4.19
C ILE A 221 4.90 -0.28 -2.89
N MET A 222 6.21 -0.44 -3.00
CA MET A 222 7.05 -0.47 -1.80
C MET A 222 7.47 0.93 -1.39
N GLY A 223 7.49 1.18 -0.09
CA GLY A 223 8.12 2.35 0.50
C GLY A 223 9.11 1.94 1.59
N ALA A 224 9.66 2.95 2.27
CA ALA A 224 10.51 2.75 3.42
C ALA A 224 10.24 3.86 4.45
N SER A 225 10.54 3.61 5.72
CA SER A 225 10.28 4.57 6.79
C SER A 225 11.13 5.84 6.64
N HIS A 226 10.84 6.83 7.48
CA HIS A 226 11.45 8.16 7.47
C HIS A 226 12.99 8.23 7.62
N HIS A 227 13.66 7.11 7.92
CA HIS A 227 15.13 7.06 8.07
C HIS A 227 15.80 6.08 7.11
N GLU A 228 15.09 5.62 6.08
CA GLU A 228 15.50 4.59 5.12
C GLU A 228 15.49 5.11 3.67
N PRO A 229 16.29 6.15 3.35
CA PRO A 229 16.22 6.80 2.05
C PRO A 229 16.79 5.95 0.92
N CYS A 230 16.39 6.26 -0.31
CA CYS A 230 16.99 5.73 -1.55
C CYS A 230 16.96 4.18 -1.65
N CYS A 231 15.84 3.58 -1.26
CA CYS A 231 15.61 2.13 -1.34
C CYS A 231 16.62 1.30 -0.53
N ARG A 232 17.04 1.82 0.63
CA ARG A 232 17.95 1.15 1.56
C ARG A 232 17.23 0.92 2.90
N ALA A 233 17.01 -0.34 3.23
CA ALA A 233 16.47 -0.71 4.54
C ALA A 233 17.46 -0.35 5.66
N GLY A 234 16.94 -0.05 6.86
CA GLY A 234 17.73 0.47 7.99
C GLY A 234 18.91 -0.41 8.37
N GLU A 235 18.75 -1.72 8.36
CA GLU A 235 19.82 -2.67 8.71
C GLU A 235 20.89 -2.83 7.61
N GLU A 236 20.67 -2.39 6.37
CA GLU A 236 21.62 -2.64 5.28
C GLU A 236 22.99 -2.00 5.53
N TYR A 237 23.02 -0.76 6.04
CA TYR A 237 24.27 -0.03 6.23
C TYR A 237 25.18 -0.75 7.25
N ARG A 238 24.59 -1.34 8.30
CA ARG A 238 25.31 -2.12 9.31
C ARG A 238 26.16 -3.25 8.73
N TYR A 239 25.68 -3.95 7.70
CA TYR A 239 26.40 -5.07 7.09
C TYR A 239 27.39 -4.65 5.99
N LEU A 240 27.27 -3.41 5.49
CA LEU A 240 28.02 -2.92 4.34
C LEU A 240 29.08 -1.88 4.70
N ARG A 241 28.98 -1.25 5.87
CA ARG A 241 29.96 -0.29 6.40
C ARG A 241 31.19 -1.00 6.97
N GLY A 242 32.29 -0.27 7.07
CA GLY A 242 33.51 -0.74 7.74
C GLY A 242 34.79 -0.18 7.12
N GLU A 243 35.92 -0.51 7.74
CA GLU A 243 37.24 -0.13 7.23
C GLU A 243 37.48 -0.70 5.83
N GLY A 244 37.85 0.15 4.87
CA GLY A 244 38.04 -0.23 3.48
C GLY A 244 36.75 -0.43 2.66
N SER A 245 35.57 -0.28 3.26
CA SER A 245 34.31 -0.28 2.52
C SER A 245 34.20 0.95 1.61
N ILE A 246 33.70 0.75 0.39
CA ILE A 246 33.36 1.85 -0.53
C ILE A 246 32.26 2.76 0.01
N TYR A 247 31.51 2.31 1.03
CA TYR A 247 30.45 3.07 1.68
C TYR A 247 30.93 3.80 2.94
N GLY A 248 32.22 3.65 3.29
CA GLY A 248 32.82 4.17 4.52
C GLY A 248 32.28 3.50 5.78
N ASP A 249 32.55 4.12 6.93
CA ASP A 249 32.15 3.60 8.25
C ASP A 249 31.50 4.67 9.14
N ALA A 250 30.77 5.61 8.52
CA ALA A 250 30.07 6.66 9.24
C ALA A 250 28.76 7.04 8.54
N TRP A 251 27.65 6.89 9.25
CA TRP A 251 26.34 7.42 8.84
C TRP A 251 26.30 8.95 9.05
N ASN A 252 27.06 9.66 8.23
CA ASN A 252 27.25 11.10 8.36
C ASN A 252 27.63 11.71 7.01
N PHE A 253 26.72 12.52 6.44
CA PHE A 253 26.91 13.12 5.12
C PHE A 253 27.88 14.33 5.11
N ARG A 254 28.45 14.73 6.26
CA ARG A 254 29.52 15.73 6.33
C ARG A 254 30.90 15.09 6.36
N THR A 255 31.06 13.98 7.09
CA THR A 255 32.36 13.31 7.26
C THR A 255 32.56 12.11 6.33
N ASN A 256 31.49 11.59 5.73
CA ASN A 256 31.51 10.48 4.78
C ASN A 256 30.55 10.74 3.59
N PRO A 257 30.62 11.92 2.91
CA PRO A 257 29.68 12.24 1.83
C PRO A 257 29.80 11.27 0.65
N GLU A 258 31.00 10.86 0.25
CA GLU A 258 31.20 9.97 -0.90
C GLU A 258 30.66 8.56 -0.62
N GLY A 259 30.96 8.00 0.56
CA GLY A 259 30.51 6.66 0.93
C GLY A 259 28.99 6.56 1.05
N ILE A 260 28.35 7.57 1.66
CA ILE A 260 26.88 7.62 1.76
C ILE A 260 26.23 7.85 0.39
N THR A 261 26.81 8.72 -0.45
CA THR A 261 26.33 8.91 -1.83
C THR A 261 26.39 7.60 -2.61
N LYS A 262 27.50 6.86 -2.51
CA LYS A 262 27.67 5.57 -3.16
C LYS A 262 26.68 4.52 -2.63
N PHE A 263 26.42 4.54 -1.33
CA PHE A 263 25.44 3.66 -0.70
C PHE A 263 24.04 3.89 -1.28
N TRP A 264 23.59 5.15 -1.39
CA TRP A 264 22.30 5.48 -2.01
C TRP A 264 22.26 5.16 -3.51
N GLU A 265 23.34 5.47 -4.24
CA GLU A 265 23.46 5.16 -5.67
C GLU A 265 23.19 3.68 -5.96
N ASP A 266 23.86 2.79 -5.22
CA ASP A 266 23.76 1.35 -5.44
C ASP A 266 22.40 0.80 -4.97
N GLY A 267 21.75 1.41 -3.97
CA GLY A 267 20.38 1.09 -3.57
C GLY A 267 19.35 1.41 -4.66
N LEU A 268 19.46 2.61 -5.24
CA LEU A 268 18.63 3.06 -6.35
C LEU A 268 18.85 2.20 -7.61
N LYS A 269 20.08 1.82 -7.92
CA LYS A 269 20.37 0.90 -9.03
C LYS A 269 19.77 -0.49 -8.82
N ARG A 270 19.75 -0.98 -7.57
CA ARG A 270 19.22 -2.31 -7.22
C ARG A 270 17.69 -2.36 -7.32
N ASN A 271 17.00 -1.38 -6.75
CA ASN A 271 15.55 -1.43 -6.55
C ASN A 271 14.74 -0.37 -7.33
N GLY A 272 15.37 0.68 -7.84
CA GLY A 272 14.68 1.84 -8.41
C GLY A 272 13.85 1.56 -9.67
N LYS A 273 14.05 0.40 -10.32
CA LYS A 273 13.24 -0.05 -11.46
C LYS A 273 11.90 -0.69 -11.08
N PHE A 274 11.72 -1.08 -9.82
CA PHE A 274 10.45 -1.59 -9.30
C PHE A 274 9.51 -0.43 -8.97
N GLU A 275 8.22 -0.71 -8.85
CA GLU A 275 7.25 0.29 -8.42
C GLU A 275 7.42 0.65 -6.93
N ASN A 276 7.97 1.83 -6.66
CA ASN A 276 8.26 2.30 -5.30
C ASN A 276 7.88 3.78 -5.10
N VAL A 277 7.65 4.18 -3.85
CA VAL A 277 7.77 5.57 -3.41
C VAL A 277 9.13 5.73 -2.73
N ILE A 278 10.03 6.50 -3.34
CA ILE A 278 11.40 6.64 -2.85
C ILE A 278 11.43 7.64 -1.69
N THR A 279 11.74 7.16 -0.49
CA THR A 279 12.01 8.04 0.65
C THR A 279 13.27 8.86 0.39
N VAL A 280 13.18 10.17 0.60
CA VAL A 280 14.27 11.14 0.50
C VAL A 280 14.46 11.89 1.82
N GLY A 281 15.61 12.56 1.96
CA GLY A 281 16.10 13.11 3.23
C GLY A 281 17.04 12.14 3.94
N MET A 282 17.45 12.50 5.15
CA MET A 282 18.32 11.67 5.98
C MET A 282 18.07 12.00 7.46
N ARG A 283 17.78 10.96 8.23
CA ARG A 283 17.76 10.98 9.71
C ARG A 283 18.87 10.05 10.21
N GLY A 284 19.14 10.05 11.52
CA GLY A 284 20.08 9.10 12.11
C GLY A 284 19.56 7.66 12.03
N GLU A 285 20.46 6.69 12.15
CA GLU A 285 20.09 5.25 12.22
C GLU A 285 19.19 4.99 13.44
N ALA A 286 18.29 4.01 13.34
CA ALA A 286 17.39 3.56 14.41
C ALA A 286 16.59 4.71 15.07
N ASP A 287 15.88 5.51 14.26
CA ASP A 287 15.02 6.62 14.69
C ASP A 287 15.73 7.71 15.53
N THR A 288 17.03 7.93 15.30
CA THR A 288 17.79 8.98 15.99
C THR A 288 17.88 10.28 15.17
N ALA A 289 18.06 11.42 15.86
CA ALA A 289 18.36 12.68 15.19
C ALA A 289 19.74 12.64 14.51
N ILE A 290 19.83 13.17 13.29
CA ILE A 290 21.06 13.14 12.48
C ILE A 290 22.23 13.92 13.10
N MET A 291 21.94 15.04 13.78
CA MET A 291 22.95 15.84 14.49
C MET A 291 22.40 16.30 15.85
N LYS A 292 22.91 15.71 16.95
CA LYS A 292 22.45 16.01 18.32
C LYS A 292 22.89 17.37 18.87
N ASN A 293 23.96 17.97 18.32
CA ASN A 293 24.57 19.23 18.81
C ASN A 293 24.67 20.33 17.74
N ALA A 294 23.80 20.30 16.71
CA ALA A 294 23.85 21.25 15.59
C ALA A 294 22.76 22.33 15.68
N THR A 295 23.00 23.48 15.05
CA THR A 295 21.99 24.54 14.99
C THR A 295 20.84 24.17 14.04
N LEU A 296 19.72 24.91 14.11
CA LEU A 296 18.62 24.77 13.16
C LEU A 296 19.10 24.98 11.72
N LYS A 297 19.95 25.99 11.50
CA LYS A 297 20.51 26.30 10.18
C LYS A 297 21.40 25.16 9.65
N ASP A 298 22.24 24.58 10.49
CA ASP A 298 23.14 23.49 10.08
C ASP A 298 22.35 22.26 9.62
N ASN A 299 21.28 21.90 10.34
CA ASN A 299 20.40 20.80 9.98
C ASN A 299 19.65 21.07 8.67
N ILE A 300 19.12 22.29 8.49
CA ILE A 300 18.45 22.69 7.25
C ILE A 300 19.40 22.64 6.05
N ASP A 301 20.62 23.17 6.21
CA ASP A 301 21.60 23.19 5.12
C ASP A 301 22.10 21.79 4.79
N LEU A 302 22.31 20.92 5.79
CA LEU A 302 22.63 19.51 5.58
C LEU A 302 21.53 18.79 4.80
N LEU A 303 20.28 18.93 5.24
CA LEU A 303 19.16 18.24 4.61
C LEU A 303 18.94 18.75 3.17
N ARG A 304 19.20 20.05 2.91
CA ARG A 304 19.19 20.58 1.54
C ARG A 304 20.26 19.94 0.65
N ASP A 305 21.49 19.80 1.15
CA ASP A 305 22.58 19.15 0.39
C ASP A 305 22.29 17.67 0.11
N VAL A 306 21.71 16.98 1.09
CA VAL A 306 21.24 15.59 0.95
C VAL A 306 20.18 15.49 -0.14
N LEU A 307 19.12 16.30 -0.07
CA LEU A 307 18.01 16.26 -1.04
C LEU A 307 18.49 16.56 -2.46
N LYS A 308 19.39 17.53 -2.64
CA LYS A 308 20.02 17.80 -3.95
C LYS A 308 20.74 16.56 -4.49
N THR A 309 21.54 15.93 -3.64
CA THR A 309 22.34 14.75 -4.02
C THR A 309 21.44 13.58 -4.40
N GLN A 310 20.44 13.27 -3.57
CA GLN A 310 19.51 12.18 -3.82
C GLN A 310 18.68 12.41 -5.09
N ASN A 311 18.17 13.64 -5.30
CA ASN A 311 17.45 13.99 -6.53
C ASN A 311 18.32 13.81 -7.78
N ASN A 312 19.61 14.13 -7.71
CA ASN A 312 20.53 13.90 -8.83
C ASN A 312 20.78 12.41 -9.08
N LEU A 313 20.96 11.61 -8.03
CA LEU A 313 21.09 10.15 -8.16
C LEU A 313 19.84 9.51 -8.76
N ILE A 314 18.65 9.93 -8.31
CA ILE A 314 17.37 9.45 -8.85
C ILE A 314 17.26 9.78 -10.34
N LYS A 315 17.61 11.01 -10.76
CA LYS A 315 17.63 11.39 -12.18
C LYS A 315 18.57 10.53 -13.02
N GLN A 316 19.71 10.14 -12.46
CA GLN A 316 20.75 9.39 -13.18
C GLN A 316 20.46 7.89 -13.26
N HIS A 317 19.80 7.32 -12.26
CA HIS A 317 19.72 5.86 -12.09
C HIS A 317 18.30 5.30 -12.07
N VAL A 318 17.27 6.15 -11.94
CA VAL A 318 15.86 5.73 -11.92
C VAL A 318 15.14 6.25 -13.15
N ASN A 319 14.97 7.57 -13.26
CA ASN A 319 14.33 8.22 -14.41
C ASN A 319 14.82 9.67 -14.53
N SER A 320 15.25 10.07 -15.73
CA SER A 320 15.72 11.43 -16.00
C SER A 320 14.65 12.50 -15.75
N ASP A 321 13.38 12.15 -15.93
CA ASP A 321 12.27 12.99 -15.47
C ASP A 321 11.92 12.65 -14.02
N ILE A 322 12.37 13.50 -13.10
CA ILE A 322 12.18 13.29 -11.67
C ILE A 322 10.73 13.49 -11.22
N GLN A 323 9.90 14.15 -12.03
CA GLN A 323 8.49 14.36 -11.70
C GLN A 323 7.67 13.08 -11.91
N GLU A 324 8.15 12.17 -12.75
CA GLU A 324 7.58 10.82 -12.95
C GLU A 324 8.02 9.82 -11.86
N VAL A 325 8.88 10.22 -10.92
CA VAL A 325 9.36 9.36 -9.82
C VAL A 325 8.67 9.75 -8.51
N PRO A 326 7.77 8.91 -7.96
CA PRO A 326 7.18 9.14 -6.65
C PRO A 326 8.26 9.21 -5.58
N ARG A 327 8.29 10.31 -4.85
CA ARG A 327 9.25 10.58 -3.78
C ARG A 327 8.52 11.09 -2.56
N MET A 328 9.01 10.75 -1.37
CA MET A 328 8.41 11.18 -0.12
C MET A 328 9.48 11.69 0.86
N LEU A 329 9.21 12.85 1.47
CA LEU A 329 9.98 13.35 2.61
C LEU A 329 9.10 13.30 3.86
N ALA A 330 9.59 12.60 4.88
CA ALA A 330 8.92 12.53 6.17
C ALA A 330 9.22 13.76 7.01
N LEU A 331 8.18 14.49 7.41
CA LEU A 331 8.25 15.61 8.36
C LEU A 331 8.05 15.09 9.79
N TYR A 332 8.88 14.10 10.16
CA TYR A 332 8.76 13.36 11.41
C TYR A 332 9.60 13.98 12.53
N LYS A 333 9.06 14.03 13.74
CA LYS A 333 9.70 14.56 14.97
C LYS A 333 10.47 15.88 14.72
N GLU A 334 11.81 15.83 14.70
CA GLU A 334 12.71 16.98 14.60
C GLU A 334 12.78 17.62 13.21
N VAL A 335 12.31 16.92 12.17
CA VAL A 335 12.36 17.40 10.78
C VAL A 335 11.28 18.45 10.49
N GLU A 336 10.16 18.43 11.20
CA GLU A 336 9.08 19.41 11.03
C GLU A 336 9.58 20.86 11.28
N PRO A 337 10.33 21.16 12.37
CA PRO A 337 11.01 22.44 12.51
C PRO A 337 11.95 22.82 11.36
N TYR A 338 12.65 21.86 10.74
CA TYR A 338 13.59 22.13 9.63
C TYR A 338 12.83 22.52 8.36
N PHE A 339 11.64 21.93 8.17
CA PHE A 339 10.77 22.26 7.07
C PHE A 339 10.27 23.71 7.15
N TYR A 340 9.77 24.14 8.30
CA TYR A 340 9.25 25.51 8.46
C TYR A 340 10.35 26.56 8.62
N GLY A 341 11.42 26.24 9.34
CA GLY A 341 12.42 27.21 9.77
C GLY A 341 11.91 28.14 10.87
N ASP A 342 12.58 29.28 11.05
CA ASP A 342 12.20 30.30 12.04
C ASP A 342 12.37 31.73 11.49
N LYS A 343 12.27 32.74 12.36
CA LYS A 343 12.40 34.16 11.98
C LYS A 343 13.78 34.51 11.39
N LYS A 344 14.82 33.75 11.69
CA LYS A 344 16.23 34.02 11.31
C LYS A 344 16.74 33.04 10.26
N THR A 345 16.09 31.89 10.11
CA THR A 345 16.54 30.77 9.31
C THR A 345 15.42 30.30 8.39
N LYS A 346 15.59 30.52 7.08
CA LYS A 346 14.63 30.04 6.08
C LYS A 346 14.62 28.51 6.07
N GLY A 347 13.44 27.91 6.27
CA GLY A 347 13.22 26.46 6.20
C GLY A 347 13.29 25.88 4.79
N LEU A 348 12.99 24.58 4.69
CA LEU A 348 12.91 23.84 3.42
C LEU A 348 11.58 24.02 2.68
N ILE A 349 10.55 24.56 3.32
CA ILE A 349 9.23 24.78 2.71
C ILE A 349 9.33 25.61 1.43
N ASN A 350 8.72 25.12 0.34
CA ASN A 350 8.79 25.68 -1.02
C ASN A 350 10.21 25.72 -1.62
N SER A 351 11.14 24.88 -1.15
CA SER A 351 12.43 24.68 -1.82
C SER A 351 12.24 23.87 -3.11
N GLU A 352 13.06 24.15 -4.12
CA GLU A 352 12.98 23.49 -5.43
C GLU A 352 13.24 21.98 -5.33
N GLU A 353 14.05 21.57 -4.36
CA GLU A 353 14.36 20.17 -4.09
C GLU A 353 13.14 19.35 -3.64
N LEU A 354 12.09 20.01 -3.14
CA LEU A 354 10.85 19.38 -2.71
C LEU A 354 9.76 19.38 -3.78
N GLU A 355 9.99 19.98 -4.95
CA GLU A 355 8.98 20.01 -6.03
C GLU A 355 8.65 18.58 -6.51
N GLY A 356 7.36 18.26 -6.51
CA GLY A 356 6.84 16.92 -6.80
C GLY A 356 7.06 15.88 -5.69
N VAL A 357 7.65 16.25 -4.55
CA VAL A 357 7.86 15.35 -3.41
C VAL A 357 6.63 15.36 -2.51
N THR A 358 6.08 14.19 -2.19
CA THR A 358 5.03 14.08 -1.17
C THR A 358 5.57 14.43 0.20
N LEU A 359 4.95 15.43 0.84
CA LEU A 359 5.33 15.86 2.19
C LEU A 359 4.51 15.08 3.21
N MET A 360 5.12 14.05 3.79
CA MET A 360 4.42 13.16 4.72
C MET A 360 4.48 13.73 6.13
N LEU A 361 3.33 14.20 6.61
CA LEU A 361 3.11 14.57 7.99
C LEU A 361 2.91 13.33 8.84
N CYS A 362 2.95 13.50 10.16
CA CYS A 362 2.76 12.43 11.12
C CYS A 362 1.82 12.87 12.24
N ASP A 363 1.18 11.90 12.87
CA ASP A 363 0.58 12.08 14.18
C ASP A 363 1.67 12.24 15.27
N ASP A 364 1.24 12.30 16.52
CA ASP A 364 2.11 12.36 17.70
C ASP A 364 2.59 10.99 18.20
N ASN A 365 2.46 9.94 17.37
CA ASN A 365 2.64 8.53 17.70
C ASN A 365 1.60 7.94 18.65
N HIS A 366 0.52 8.66 18.95
CA HIS A 366 -0.60 8.22 19.79
C HIS A 366 -1.96 8.48 19.11
N GLY A 367 -1.96 8.56 17.79
CA GLY A 367 -3.17 8.79 16.99
C GLY A 367 -3.74 10.20 17.10
N ASN A 368 -2.94 11.22 17.45
CA ASN A 368 -3.38 12.61 17.37
C ASN A 368 -2.57 13.35 16.30
N LEU A 369 -3.26 13.90 15.31
CA LEU A 369 -2.66 14.73 14.28
C LEU A 369 -1.88 15.89 14.89
N ARG A 370 -0.73 16.19 14.29
CA ARG A 370 0.09 17.37 14.61
C ARG A 370 -0.35 18.55 13.74
N THR A 371 0.61 19.28 13.15
CA THR A 371 0.27 20.38 12.26
C THR A 371 -0.32 19.85 10.95
N LEU A 372 -1.13 20.69 10.28
CA LEU A 372 -1.80 20.34 9.03
C LEU A 372 -1.59 21.41 7.96
N PRO A 373 -1.72 21.07 6.66
CA PRO A 373 -1.48 22.01 5.58
C PRO A 373 -2.43 23.20 5.60
N THR A 374 -1.85 24.40 5.66
CA THR A 374 -2.58 25.66 5.43
C THR A 374 -3.12 25.74 4.01
N LYS A 375 -4.08 26.63 3.74
CA LYS A 375 -4.62 26.84 2.38
C LYS A 375 -3.53 27.13 1.32
N LYS A 376 -2.45 27.82 1.69
CA LYS A 376 -1.32 28.08 0.79
C LYS A 376 -0.49 26.83 0.55
N MET A 377 -0.22 26.06 1.61
CA MET A 377 0.56 24.82 1.58
C MET A 377 -0.09 23.75 0.69
N ARG A 378 -1.42 23.69 0.64
CA ARG A 378 -2.19 22.75 -0.21
C ARG A 378 -1.96 22.92 -1.72
N LYS A 379 -1.26 23.97 -2.16
CA LYS A 379 -0.87 24.17 -3.57
C LYS A 379 0.42 23.43 -3.96
N HIS A 380 1.07 22.75 -3.01
CA HIS A 380 2.29 21.98 -3.24
C HIS A 380 2.05 20.84 -4.24
N ASN A 381 2.87 20.77 -5.29
CA ASN A 381 2.70 19.86 -6.43
C ASN A 381 3.14 18.39 -6.16
N GLY A 382 3.46 18.02 -4.92
CA GLY A 382 3.63 16.63 -4.51
C GLY A 382 2.52 16.13 -3.57
N GLY A 383 1.58 17.01 -3.21
CA GLY A 383 0.57 16.73 -2.20
C GLY A 383 1.16 16.47 -0.81
N TYR A 384 0.33 15.92 0.08
CA TYR A 384 0.70 15.58 1.45
C TYR A 384 0.31 14.16 1.77
N GLY A 385 1.11 13.54 2.63
CA GLY A 385 0.81 12.25 3.23
C GLY A 385 0.59 12.34 4.75
N MET A 386 0.03 11.29 5.33
CA MET A 386 -0.12 11.07 6.76
C MET A 386 0.45 9.71 7.14
N TYR A 387 1.36 9.72 8.13
CA TYR A 387 1.79 8.55 8.87
C TYR A 387 1.09 8.53 10.24
N TYR A 388 0.24 7.55 10.47
CA TYR A 388 -0.60 7.40 11.67
C TYR A 388 -0.18 6.15 12.48
N HIS A 389 -0.56 6.04 13.76
CA HIS A 389 -0.17 4.91 14.60
C HIS A 389 -1.36 4.19 15.25
N PHE A 390 -1.48 2.88 15.01
CA PHE A 390 -2.26 1.95 15.84
C PHE A 390 -1.39 1.18 16.83
N ASP A 391 -0.09 1.24 16.64
CA ASP A 391 0.96 0.62 17.43
C ASP A 391 2.14 1.59 17.51
N TYR A 392 2.89 1.56 18.62
CA TYR A 392 4.09 2.37 18.78
C TYR A 392 5.00 1.85 19.89
N HIS A 393 6.28 1.65 19.56
CA HIS A 393 7.36 1.46 20.51
C HIS A 393 8.03 2.80 20.91
N GLY A 394 7.70 3.35 22.08
CA GLY A 394 8.39 4.54 22.57
C GLY A 394 7.72 5.29 23.71
N TRP A 395 8.14 6.56 23.88
CA TRP A 395 7.63 7.44 24.95
C TRP A 395 6.21 7.97 24.68
N PRO A 396 5.39 8.23 25.71
CA PRO A 396 5.68 8.02 27.14
C PRO A 396 5.52 6.59 27.63
N TYR A 397 4.77 5.79 26.89
CA TYR A 397 4.63 4.35 27.07
C TYR A 397 4.33 3.74 25.70
N SER A 398 4.87 2.56 25.47
CA SER A 398 4.55 1.80 24.27
C SER A 398 3.17 1.13 24.37
N TYR A 399 2.57 0.84 23.22
CA TYR A 399 1.33 0.06 23.13
C TYR A 399 1.40 -0.90 21.94
N GLU A 400 1.89 -2.12 22.20
CA GLU A 400 2.37 -3.06 21.17
C GLU A 400 1.69 -4.44 21.23
N TRP A 401 0.70 -4.63 22.14
CA TRP A 401 0.25 -5.99 22.48
C TRP A 401 -1.06 -6.41 21.80
N PHE A 402 -2.07 -5.55 21.83
CA PHE A 402 -3.36 -5.77 21.17
C PHE A 402 -3.94 -4.41 20.78
N ASN A 403 -4.88 -4.40 19.83
CA ASN A 403 -5.51 -3.17 19.39
C ASN A 403 -6.13 -2.36 20.55
N THR A 404 -5.67 -1.11 20.70
CA THR A 404 -6.25 -0.11 21.62
C THR A 404 -6.84 1.09 20.89
N THR A 405 -6.94 1.03 19.56
CA THR A 405 -7.41 2.14 18.73
C THR A 405 -8.92 2.05 18.47
N HIS A 406 -9.61 3.17 18.66
CA HIS A 406 -11.06 3.26 18.48
C HIS A 406 -11.44 3.86 17.12
N LEU A 407 -12.38 3.24 16.38
CA LEU A 407 -12.77 3.69 15.04
C LEU A 407 -13.26 5.13 14.99
N ALA A 408 -14.05 5.58 15.96
CA ALA A 408 -14.51 6.97 16.01
C ALA A 408 -13.35 7.98 16.04
N LYS A 409 -12.25 7.65 16.74
CA LYS A 409 -11.03 8.47 16.78
C LYS A 409 -10.31 8.45 15.42
N ILE A 410 -10.17 7.27 14.81
CA ILE A 410 -9.60 7.14 13.46
C ILE A 410 -10.41 7.99 12.47
N LYS A 411 -11.74 7.87 12.50
CA LYS A 411 -12.64 8.62 11.60
C LYS A 411 -12.42 10.12 11.77
N GLU A 412 -12.49 10.64 12.98
CA GLU A 412 -12.35 12.08 13.24
C GLU A 412 -10.98 12.61 12.82
N GLN A 413 -9.89 11.92 13.19
CA GLN A 413 -8.53 12.35 12.83
C GLN A 413 -8.30 12.25 11.32
N MET A 414 -8.59 11.11 10.69
CA MET A 414 -8.27 10.90 9.27
C MET A 414 -9.19 11.69 8.33
N THR A 415 -10.45 11.93 8.70
CA THR A 415 -11.31 12.87 7.95
C THR A 415 -10.79 14.30 8.07
N THR A 416 -10.33 14.72 9.26
CA THR A 416 -9.65 16.00 9.43
C THR A 416 -8.41 16.12 8.54
N ALA A 417 -7.55 15.10 8.49
CA ALA A 417 -6.40 15.07 7.57
C ALA A 417 -6.83 15.26 6.10
N TYR A 418 -7.86 14.53 5.67
CA TYR A 418 -8.39 14.60 4.30
C TYR A 418 -8.93 16.00 3.93
N GLU A 419 -9.72 16.61 4.83
CA GLU A 419 -10.26 17.96 4.67
C GLU A 419 -9.16 19.03 4.69
N PHE A 420 -8.03 18.72 5.33
CA PHE A 420 -6.84 19.54 5.27
C PHE A 420 -5.96 19.33 4.04
N GLY A 421 -6.40 18.51 3.09
CA GLY A 421 -5.75 18.29 1.80
C GLY A 421 -4.66 17.22 1.83
N ILE A 422 -4.62 16.37 2.87
CA ILE A 422 -3.70 15.24 2.95
C ILE A 422 -4.34 14.04 2.24
N ARG A 423 -4.08 13.92 0.93
CA ARG A 423 -4.77 12.99 0.03
C ARG A 423 -3.83 12.17 -0.85
N GLU A 424 -2.52 12.40 -0.78
CA GLU A 424 -1.57 11.70 -1.65
C GLU A 424 -1.20 10.34 -1.07
N LEU A 425 -0.87 10.26 0.22
CA LEU A 425 -0.34 9.03 0.83
C LEU A 425 -0.83 8.86 2.26
N TRP A 426 -1.55 7.78 2.57
CA TRP A 426 -1.90 7.39 3.93
C TRP A 426 -1.25 6.05 4.27
N ILE A 427 -0.52 6.03 5.38
CA ILE A 427 0.10 4.83 5.93
C ILE A 427 -0.07 4.80 7.45
N VAL A 428 -0.32 3.62 8.01
CA VAL A 428 -0.50 3.43 9.45
C VAL A 428 0.47 2.37 10.00
N ASN A 429 1.14 2.65 11.11
CA ASN A 429 1.87 1.63 11.87
C ASN A 429 0.85 0.68 12.51
N VAL A 430 0.94 -0.62 12.18
CA VAL A 430 0.05 -1.67 12.67
C VAL A 430 0.76 -2.68 13.56
N GLY A 431 2.01 -2.41 13.95
CA GLY A 431 2.83 -3.32 14.73
C GLY A 431 2.97 -4.66 14.00
N ASP A 432 2.62 -5.72 14.71
CA ASP A 432 2.61 -7.10 14.23
C ASP A 432 1.43 -7.47 13.32
N ILE A 433 0.59 -6.50 12.90
CA ILE A 433 -0.68 -6.64 12.16
C ILE A 433 -1.80 -7.30 12.98
N MET A 434 -1.50 -8.42 13.67
CA MET A 434 -2.50 -9.21 14.39
C MET A 434 -3.24 -8.38 15.45
N THR A 435 -4.56 -8.57 15.54
CA THR A 435 -5.53 -7.79 16.35
C THR A 435 -5.89 -6.42 15.80
N ASN A 436 -5.13 -5.88 14.85
CA ASN A 436 -5.39 -4.60 14.19
C ASN A 436 -6.19 -4.75 12.88
N GLU A 437 -6.69 -5.95 12.53
CA GLU A 437 -7.40 -6.21 11.28
C GLU A 437 -8.63 -5.31 11.11
N PHE A 438 -9.41 -5.15 12.19
CA PHE A 438 -10.62 -4.34 12.20
C PHE A 438 -10.35 -2.84 11.96
N PRO A 439 -9.49 -2.15 12.75
CA PRO A 439 -9.16 -0.75 12.48
C PRO A 439 -8.36 -0.57 11.18
N LEU A 440 -7.56 -1.54 10.75
CA LEU A 440 -6.85 -1.49 9.47
C LEU A 440 -7.82 -1.54 8.29
N ASN A 441 -8.81 -2.43 8.31
CA ASN A 441 -9.84 -2.50 7.26
C ASN A 441 -10.60 -1.18 7.17
N PHE A 442 -10.98 -0.58 8.31
CA PHE A 442 -11.64 0.72 8.33
C PHE A 442 -10.77 1.84 7.75
N PHE A 443 -9.49 1.88 8.13
CA PHE A 443 -8.54 2.88 7.64
C PHE A 443 -8.38 2.81 6.11
N LEU A 444 -8.23 1.61 5.56
CA LEU A 444 -8.05 1.40 4.12
C LEU A 444 -9.35 1.62 3.34
N ASP A 445 -10.51 1.21 3.87
CA ASP A 445 -11.79 1.53 3.23
C ASP A 445 -12.05 3.04 3.20
N LEU A 446 -11.74 3.75 4.28
CA LEU A 446 -11.84 5.21 4.35
C LEU A 446 -10.91 5.89 3.33
N ALA A 447 -9.69 5.36 3.16
CA ALA A 447 -8.73 5.86 2.18
C ALA A 447 -9.14 5.56 0.72
N TYR A 448 -9.83 4.44 0.49
CA TYR A 448 -10.31 4.03 -0.82
C TYR A 448 -11.55 4.85 -1.25
N ASP A 449 -12.61 4.89 -0.43
CA ASP A 449 -13.86 5.59 -0.76
C ASP A 449 -14.28 6.59 0.33
N TYR A 450 -13.50 7.66 0.47
CA TYR A 450 -13.76 8.72 1.43
C TYR A 450 -15.17 9.32 1.32
N LYS A 451 -15.73 9.38 0.10
CA LYS A 451 -17.06 9.96 -0.14
C LYS A 451 -18.17 9.18 0.59
N LYS A 452 -18.07 7.85 0.66
CA LYS A 452 -18.99 7.02 1.45
C LYS A 452 -19.00 7.43 2.93
N TYR A 453 -17.83 7.72 3.49
CA TYR A 453 -17.65 8.02 4.91
C TYR A 453 -17.85 9.49 5.31
N LEU A 454 -17.98 10.40 4.32
CA LEU A 454 -18.43 11.79 4.54
C LEU A 454 -19.84 11.88 5.10
N ASN A 455 -20.67 10.86 4.85
CA ASN A 455 -22.02 10.82 5.39
C ASN A 455 -21.95 10.73 6.93
N LEU A 456 -22.48 11.74 7.62
CA LEU A 456 -22.52 11.79 9.08
C LEU A 456 -23.36 10.64 9.67
N GLU A 457 -24.34 10.14 8.91
CA GLU A 457 -25.15 8.97 9.29
C GLU A 457 -24.37 7.65 9.18
N TYR A 458 -23.23 7.65 8.48
CA TYR A 458 -22.37 6.48 8.39
C TYR A 458 -21.37 6.48 9.55
N THR A 459 -21.82 6.05 10.73
CA THR A 459 -21.03 6.12 11.97
C THR A 459 -20.02 4.98 12.09
N ALA A 460 -19.15 5.06 13.11
CA ALA A 460 -18.24 3.97 13.45
C ALA A 460 -19.03 2.70 13.82
N GLU A 461 -20.14 2.84 14.55
CA GLU A 461 -21.03 1.74 14.95
C GLU A 461 -21.67 1.07 13.73
N LYS A 462 -22.10 1.86 12.73
CA LYS A 462 -22.63 1.31 11.49
C LYS A 462 -21.58 0.50 10.73
N TYR A 463 -20.35 1.02 10.63
CA TYR A 463 -19.25 0.26 10.04
C TYR A 463 -18.96 -1.03 10.82
N THR A 464 -18.92 -0.96 12.15
CA THR A 464 -18.74 -2.14 13.01
C THR A 464 -19.80 -3.20 12.72
N ALA A 465 -21.08 -2.82 12.67
CA ALA A 465 -22.17 -3.75 12.39
C ALA A 465 -22.04 -4.39 11.01
N GLU A 466 -21.71 -3.61 9.98
CA GLU A 466 -21.49 -4.12 8.61
C GLU A 466 -20.27 -5.06 8.56
N TRP A 467 -19.16 -4.70 9.21
CA TRP A 467 -17.95 -5.51 9.25
C TRP A 467 -18.18 -6.83 10.00
N VAL A 468 -18.87 -6.80 11.14
CA VAL A 468 -19.22 -8.01 11.91
C VAL A 468 -20.16 -8.90 11.10
N ALA A 469 -21.22 -8.33 10.51
CA ALA A 469 -22.17 -9.09 9.69
C ALA A 469 -21.50 -9.75 8.48
N PHE A 470 -20.52 -9.09 7.87
CA PHE A 470 -19.80 -9.61 6.72
C PHE A 470 -18.80 -10.72 7.09
N ASN A 471 -18.06 -10.57 8.19
CA ASN A 471 -17.07 -11.57 8.63
C ASN A 471 -17.69 -12.75 9.36
N PHE A 472 -18.85 -12.55 9.98
CA PHE A 472 -19.55 -13.56 10.78
C PHE A 472 -21.03 -13.65 10.36
N PRO A 473 -21.33 -14.02 9.10
CA PRO A 473 -22.72 -14.06 8.61
C PRO A 473 -23.59 -15.03 9.42
N SER A 474 -23.02 -16.14 9.88
CA SER A 474 -23.71 -17.22 10.59
C SER A 474 -24.04 -16.95 12.06
N VAL A 475 -23.51 -15.89 12.68
CA VAL A 475 -23.79 -15.58 14.09
C VAL A 475 -25.09 -14.79 14.22
N SER A 476 -25.83 -14.99 15.32
CA SER A 476 -27.14 -14.35 15.52
C SER A 476 -27.01 -12.84 15.74
N ASP A 477 -28.09 -12.08 15.50
CA ASP A 477 -28.10 -10.62 15.76
C ASP A 477 -27.88 -10.25 17.23
N GLU A 478 -28.09 -11.19 18.16
CA GLU A 478 -27.78 -11.00 19.59
C GLU A 478 -26.29 -11.23 19.90
N GLN A 479 -25.60 -12.01 19.04
CA GLN A 479 -24.15 -12.25 19.12
C GLN A 479 -23.34 -11.20 18.34
N LYS A 480 -23.96 -10.54 17.35
CA LYS A 480 -23.40 -9.41 16.60
C LYS A 480 -23.53 -8.12 17.42
#